data_AF-A0A7R9DMA6-F1
#
_entry.id   AF-A0A7R9DMA6-F1
#
_cell.length_a   1.000
_cell.length_b   1.000
_cell.length_c   1.000
_cell.angle_alpha   90.00
_cell.angle_beta   90.00
_cell.angle_gamma   90.00
#
_symmetry.space_group_name_H-M   'P 1'
#
loop_
_entity.id
_entity.type
_entity.pdbx_description
1 polymer ?
#
loop_
_entity_poly.entity_id
_entity_poly.type
_entity_poly.pdbx_seq_one_letter_code
_entity_poly.pdbx_strand_id
1 'polypeptide(L)'
;MSSTEEDGRTALEEAQHVISELFVHIHDIKVKAEQSEEMVKEITRDIKQLDCAKRNLTASITTLNHLHMLVGGVDSLLILTKKRLYGEIVMPLQAVMEVMKHFQSYSNIPQVKHLSDQVNQIHLELAHQISGDFREAFSGPNAKHFTPNKQLAEACLVVSILDSKVKRDLLKWFIGLQLSEYCHLFQENQDSAWLDKIDRRYAWLKRHLLEFEDKFGLMFPPDWAVSERITVEFCNITRMELSKLMAKRRSDIDVKLLLFVIQRTSNFENLLSRRFTGITLEDVDGSSLKSKINQV
;
A
#
# COMPACT_ATOMS: atom_id res chain seq x y z
N MET A 1 -47.01 -57.19 72.42
CA MET A 1 -47.59 -56.24 71.44
C MET A 1 -47.37 -54.78 71.84
N SER A 2 -47.17 -54.44 73.12
CA SER A 2 -46.94 -53.05 73.55
C SER A 2 -45.52 -52.50 73.28
N SER A 3 -44.45 -53.30 73.39
CA SER A 3 -43.08 -52.79 73.22
C SER A 3 -42.75 -52.37 71.79
N THR A 4 -43.38 -53.01 70.80
CA THR A 4 -43.16 -52.75 69.37
C THR A 4 -43.93 -51.53 68.87
N GLU A 5 -45.08 -51.20 69.48
CA GLU A 5 -45.82 -49.95 69.23
C GLU A 5 -45.17 -48.76 69.93
N GLU A 6 -44.56 -48.97 71.10
CA GLU A 6 -43.84 -47.94 71.85
C GLU A 6 -42.53 -47.57 71.13
N ASP A 7 -41.71 -48.55 70.71
CA ASP A 7 -40.52 -48.35 69.87
C ASP A 7 -40.85 -47.67 68.53
N GLY A 8 -41.99 -48.01 67.92
CA GLY A 8 -42.46 -47.39 66.69
C GLY A 8 -42.82 -45.91 66.86
N ARG A 9 -43.33 -45.51 68.04
CA ARG A 9 -43.62 -44.11 68.37
C ARG A 9 -42.34 -43.31 68.65
N THR A 10 -41.40 -43.86 69.42
CA THR A 10 -40.11 -43.19 69.68
C THR A 10 -39.29 -43.03 68.41
N ALA A 11 -39.25 -44.03 67.53
CA ALA A 11 -38.56 -43.93 66.23
C ALA A 11 -39.22 -42.88 65.31
N LEU A 12 -40.54 -42.70 65.39
CA LEU A 12 -41.26 -41.69 64.62
C LEU A 12 -41.01 -40.27 65.17
N GLU A 13 -40.94 -40.11 66.50
CA GLU A 13 -40.58 -38.85 67.15
C GLU A 13 -39.12 -38.47 66.89
N GLU A 14 -38.18 -39.42 66.93
CA GLU A 14 -36.79 -39.20 66.52
C GLU A 14 -36.69 -38.83 65.03
N ALA A 15 -37.42 -39.51 64.16
CA ALA A 15 -37.45 -39.16 62.73
C ALA A 15 -38.02 -37.74 62.52
N GLN A 16 -39.07 -37.34 63.24
CA GLN A 16 -39.60 -35.98 63.18
C GLN A 16 -38.61 -34.93 63.70
N HIS A 17 -37.87 -35.26 64.75
CA HIS A 17 -36.82 -34.40 65.29
C HIS A 17 -35.69 -34.21 64.27
N VAL A 18 -35.18 -35.30 63.69
CA VAL A 18 -34.12 -35.27 62.68
C VAL A 18 -34.57 -34.54 61.41
N ILE A 19 -35.82 -34.72 60.97
CA ILE A 19 -36.38 -33.97 59.84
C ILE A 19 -36.45 -32.47 60.15
N SER A 20 -36.85 -32.10 61.37
CA SER A 20 -36.90 -30.69 61.80
C SER A 20 -35.51 -30.07 61.83
N GLU A 21 -34.52 -30.80 62.36
CA GLU A 21 -33.11 -30.38 62.36
C GLU A 21 -32.55 -30.25 60.94
N LEU A 22 -32.88 -31.17 60.04
CA LEU A 22 -32.51 -31.12 58.63
C LEU A 22 -33.11 -29.88 57.94
N PHE A 23 -34.36 -29.53 58.23
CA PHE A 23 -34.99 -28.31 57.70
C PHE A 23 -34.26 -27.04 58.15
N VAL A 24 -33.84 -27.00 59.42
CA VAL A 24 -33.02 -25.90 59.95
C VAL A 24 -31.66 -25.84 59.23
N HIS A 25 -30.99 -26.99 59.07
CA HIS A 25 -29.72 -27.05 58.34
C HIS A 25 -29.85 -26.64 56.86
N ILE A 26 -30.90 -27.08 56.17
CA ILE A 26 -31.18 -26.69 54.78
C ILE A 26 -31.45 -25.18 54.70
N HIS A 27 -32.18 -24.63 55.66
CA HIS A 27 -32.44 -23.20 55.74
C HIS A 27 -31.13 -22.40 55.93
N ASP A 28 -30.28 -22.83 56.86
CA ASP A 28 -28.98 -22.18 57.11
C ASP A 28 -28.05 -22.26 55.90
N ILE A 29 -28.00 -23.41 55.22
CA ILE A 29 -27.22 -23.56 53.97
C ILE A 29 -27.76 -22.62 52.89
N LYS A 30 -29.08 -22.51 52.75
CA LYS A 30 -29.70 -21.61 51.77
C LYS A 30 -29.33 -20.15 52.05
N VAL A 31 -29.45 -19.69 53.30
CA VAL A 31 -29.09 -18.32 53.69
C VAL A 31 -27.61 -18.05 53.45
N LYS A 32 -26.72 -18.98 53.81
CA LYS A 32 -25.27 -18.85 53.53
C LYS A 32 -24.97 -18.85 52.03
N ALA A 33 -25.70 -19.63 51.24
CA ALA A 33 -25.54 -19.66 49.79
C ALA A 33 -25.98 -18.34 49.15
N GLU A 34 -27.11 -17.77 49.56
CA GLU A 34 -27.58 -16.44 49.11
C GLU A 34 -26.58 -15.33 49.47
N GLN A 35 -26.07 -15.33 50.70
CA GLN A 35 -25.02 -14.38 51.14
C GLN A 35 -23.72 -14.55 50.34
N SER A 36 -23.33 -15.80 50.05
CA SER A 36 -22.14 -16.09 49.24
C SER A 36 -22.32 -15.65 47.78
N GLU A 37 -23.50 -15.84 47.21
CA GLU A 37 -23.84 -15.37 45.86
C GLU A 37 -23.78 -13.84 45.78
N GLU A 38 -24.36 -13.14 46.75
CA GLU A 38 -24.31 -11.68 46.82
C GLU A 38 -22.86 -11.17 46.92
N MET A 39 -22.05 -11.77 47.81
CA MET A 39 -20.64 -11.44 47.95
C MET A 39 -19.86 -11.65 46.63
N VAL A 40 -20.05 -12.79 45.95
CA VAL A 40 -19.39 -13.06 44.66
C VAL A 40 -19.85 -12.08 43.58
N LYS A 41 -21.13 -11.70 43.58
CA LYS A 41 -21.68 -10.72 42.64
C LYS A 41 -21.07 -9.33 42.85
N GLU A 42 -20.81 -8.93 44.10
CA GLU A 42 -20.09 -7.69 44.39
C GLU A 42 -18.64 -7.75 43.92
N ILE A 43 -17.93 -8.84 44.24
CA ILE A 43 -16.53 -9.04 43.81
C ILE A 43 -16.42 -8.98 42.28
N THR A 44 -17.31 -9.65 41.55
CA THR A 44 -17.30 -9.65 40.07
C THR A 44 -17.66 -8.29 39.48
N ARG A 45 -18.54 -7.52 40.12
CA ARG A 45 -18.82 -6.12 39.75
C ARG A 45 -17.56 -5.26 39.87
N ASP A 46 -16.84 -5.38 40.97
CA ASP A 46 -15.65 -4.58 41.25
C ASP A 46 -14.49 -4.95 40.31
N ILE A 47 -14.29 -6.24 40.02
CA ILE A 47 -13.35 -6.72 39.00
C ILE A 47 -13.67 -6.11 37.64
N LYS A 48 -14.95 -6.09 37.25
CA LYS A 48 -15.38 -5.50 35.97
C LYS A 48 -15.10 -4.00 35.91
N GLN A 49 -15.31 -3.29 37.02
CA GLN A 49 -14.98 -1.86 37.08
C GLN A 49 -13.46 -1.63 36.96
N LEU A 50 -12.66 -2.45 37.63
CA LEU A 50 -11.20 -2.41 37.56
C LEU A 50 -10.70 -2.69 36.13
N ASP A 51 -11.28 -3.68 35.44
CA ASP A 51 -10.95 -3.99 34.05
C ASP A 51 -11.31 -2.84 33.11
N CYS A 52 -12.47 -2.21 33.30
CA CYS A 52 -12.85 -1.01 32.56
C CYS A 52 -11.83 0.13 32.78
N ALA A 53 -11.43 0.37 34.03
CA ALA A 53 -10.43 1.39 34.37
C ALA A 53 -9.06 1.07 33.73
N LYS A 54 -8.59 -0.18 33.85
CA LYS A 54 -7.34 -0.66 33.26
C LYS A 54 -7.34 -0.48 31.74
N ARG A 55 -8.43 -0.85 31.06
CA ARG A 55 -8.57 -0.70 29.61
C ARG A 55 -8.53 0.77 29.20
N ASN A 56 -9.27 1.64 29.90
CA ASN A 56 -9.30 3.07 29.61
C ASN A 56 -7.94 3.75 29.84
N LEU A 57 -7.24 3.37 30.92
CA LEU A 57 -5.89 3.87 31.21
C LEU A 57 -4.90 3.41 30.15
N THR A 58 -4.94 2.12 29.79
CA THR A 58 -4.06 1.57 28.74
C THR A 58 -4.29 2.29 27.41
N ALA A 59 -5.56 2.45 27.00
CA ALA A 59 -5.92 3.18 25.78
C ALA A 59 -5.43 4.64 25.81
N SER A 60 -5.59 5.32 26.95
CA SER A 60 -5.11 6.71 27.14
C SER A 60 -3.59 6.81 27.03
N ILE A 61 -2.85 5.92 27.68
CA ILE A 61 -1.37 5.88 27.64
C ILE A 61 -0.88 5.61 26.22
N THR A 62 -1.45 4.61 25.52
CA THR A 62 -1.09 4.31 24.14
C THR A 62 -1.38 5.49 23.21
N THR A 63 -2.53 6.14 23.35
CA THR A 63 -2.90 7.31 22.55
C THR A 63 -1.94 8.48 22.79
N LEU A 64 -1.56 8.73 24.05
CA LEU A 64 -0.62 9.79 24.39
C LEU A 64 0.78 9.51 23.83
N ASN A 65 1.25 8.26 23.94
CA ASN A 65 2.52 7.84 23.35
C ASN A 65 2.52 7.99 21.82
N HIS A 66 1.42 7.60 21.15
CA HIS A 66 1.26 7.78 19.72
C HIS A 66 1.26 9.27 19.33
N LEU A 67 0.61 10.13 20.11
CA LEU A 67 0.63 11.57 19.87
C LEU A 67 2.04 12.16 20.03
N HIS A 68 2.77 11.74 21.07
CA HIS A 68 4.16 12.15 21.26
C HIS A 68 5.06 11.71 20.10
N MET A 69 4.93 10.46 19.64
CA MET A 69 5.64 9.97 18.46
C MET A 69 5.28 10.76 17.20
N LEU A 70 4.02 11.12 17.03
CA LEU A 70 3.55 11.88 15.87
C LEU A 70 4.16 13.29 15.85
N VAL A 71 4.12 14.01 16.97
CA VAL A 71 4.70 15.36 17.08
C VAL A 71 6.21 15.33 16.81
N GLY A 72 6.95 14.45 17.51
CA GLY A 72 8.40 14.34 17.32
C GLY A 72 8.78 13.83 15.91
N GLY A 73 7.96 12.97 15.33
CA GLY A 73 8.12 12.46 13.96
C GLY A 73 7.94 13.56 12.92
N VAL A 74 6.92 14.41 13.05
CA VAL A 74 6.69 15.56 12.16
C VAL A 74 7.85 16.54 12.22
N ASP A 75 8.32 16.90 13.42
CA ASP A 75 9.46 17.80 13.58
C ASP A 75 10.74 17.23 12.95
N SER A 76 11.00 15.94 13.15
CA SER A 76 12.14 15.24 12.55
C SER A 76 12.04 15.22 11.02
N LEU A 77 10.85 14.91 10.48
CA LEU A 77 10.60 14.89 9.04
C LEU A 77 10.80 16.25 8.39
N LEU A 78 10.39 17.34 9.05
CA LEU A 78 10.63 18.71 8.57
C LEU A 78 12.14 19.01 8.44
N ILE A 79 12.94 18.58 9.42
CA ILE A 79 14.40 18.78 9.40
C ILE A 79 15.04 17.94 8.29
N LEU A 80 14.67 16.66 8.18
CA LEU A 80 15.23 15.74 7.19
C LEU A 80 14.86 16.14 5.77
N THR A 81 13.62 16.59 5.54
CA THR A 81 13.13 17.08 4.24
C THR A 81 13.97 18.27 3.78
N LYS A 82 14.20 19.26 4.65
CA LYS A 82 15.05 20.43 4.36
C LYS A 82 16.48 20.06 4.02
N LYS A 83 17.04 19.04 4.69
CA LYS A 83 18.41 18.54 4.43
C LYS A 83 18.49 17.62 3.22
N ARG A 84 17.37 17.23 2.61
CA ARG A 84 17.27 16.29 1.49
C ARG A 84 17.88 14.91 1.76
N LEU A 85 17.80 14.45 3.01
CA LEU A 85 18.32 13.14 3.46
C LEU A 85 17.26 12.06 3.24
N TYR A 86 16.97 11.73 1.97
CA TYR A 86 15.86 10.84 1.63
C TYR A 86 15.93 9.46 2.28
N GLY A 87 17.13 8.87 2.41
CA GLY A 87 17.28 7.57 3.07
C GLY A 87 16.82 7.55 4.52
N GLU A 88 17.04 8.64 5.25
CA GLU A 88 16.63 8.78 6.65
C GLU A 88 15.14 9.11 6.80
N ILE A 89 14.47 9.58 5.74
CA ILE A 89 13.03 9.94 5.75
C ILE A 89 12.13 8.71 5.70
N VAL A 90 12.59 7.61 5.08
CA VAL A 90 11.79 6.40 4.82
C VAL A 90 11.11 5.86 6.08
N MET A 91 11.88 5.55 7.14
CA MET A 91 11.32 4.94 8.36
C MET A 91 10.45 5.91 9.17
N PRO A 92 10.88 7.17 9.45
CA PRO A 92 10.04 8.12 10.16
C PRO A 92 8.73 8.42 9.42
N LEU A 93 8.76 8.51 8.08
CA LEU A 93 7.56 8.78 7.29
C LEU A 93 6.56 7.63 7.38
N GLN A 94 7.02 6.38 7.25
CA GLN A 94 6.16 5.20 7.43
C GLN A 94 5.55 5.14 8.84
N ALA A 95 6.35 5.40 9.87
CA ALA A 95 5.87 5.39 11.25
C ALA A 95 4.81 6.48 11.49
N VAL A 96 5.07 7.70 11.02
CA VAL A 96 4.11 8.81 11.10
C VAL A 96 2.83 8.49 10.35
N MET A 97 2.90 7.93 9.15
CA MET A 97 1.71 7.53 8.39
C MET A 97 0.88 6.46 9.10
N GLU A 98 1.52 5.46 9.69
CA GLU A 98 0.82 4.39 10.42
C GLU A 98 0.14 4.93 11.68
N VAL A 99 0.84 5.79 12.44
CA VAL A 99 0.25 6.46 13.60
C VAL A 99 -0.90 7.37 13.19
N MET A 100 -0.77 8.10 12.08
CA MET A 100 -1.84 8.97 11.55
C MET A 100 -3.14 8.21 11.23
N LYS A 101 -3.06 6.95 10.76
CA LYS A 101 -4.26 6.11 10.55
C LYS A 101 -5.05 5.92 11.84
N HIS A 102 -4.37 5.72 12.97
CA HIS A 102 -5.00 5.57 14.28
C HIS A 102 -5.67 6.86 14.77
N PHE A 103 -5.22 8.02 14.28
CA PHE A 103 -5.77 9.34 14.62
C PHE A 103 -6.91 9.82 13.71
N GLN A 104 -7.29 9.06 12.68
CA GLN A 104 -8.38 9.45 11.76
C GLN A 104 -9.73 9.63 12.48
N SER A 105 -10.02 8.85 13.51
CA SER A 105 -11.24 9.04 14.32
C SER A 105 -11.22 10.31 15.17
N TYR A 106 -10.05 10.92 15.34
CA TYR A 106 -9.82 12.11 16.16
C TYR A 106 -9.68 13.39 15.32
N SER A 107 -9.98 13.35 14.02
CA SER A 107 -9.84 14.50 13.11
C SER A 107 -10.69 15.73 13.47
N ASN A 108 -11.68 15.58 14.35
CA ASN A 108 -12.47 16.70 14.87
C ASN A 108 -11.69 17.55 15.88
N ILE A 109 -10.58 17.04 16.43
CA ILE A 109 -9.73 17.75 17.38
C ILE A 109 -8.80 18.68 16.58
N PRO A 110 -8.84 20.02 16.80
CA PRO A 110 -8.08 20.98 16.01
C PRO A 110 -6.57 20.71 15.98
N GLN A 111 -5.99 20.28 17.10
CA GLN A 111 -4.55 19.98 17.20
C GLN A 111 -4.16 18.76 16.37
N VAL A 112 -4.99 17.71 16.37
CA VAL A 112 -4.77 16.51 15.55
C VAL A 112 -4.92 16.85 14.07
N LYS A 113 -5.91 17.69 13.73
CA LYS A 113 -6.10 18.18 12.37
C LYS A 113 -4.88 18.98 11.89
N HIS A 114 -4.36 19.89 12.71
CA HIS A 114 -3.15 20.64 12.38
C HIS A 114 -1.94 19.73 12.11
N LEU A 115 -1.73 18.70 12.95
CA LEU A 115 -0.67 17.72 12.70
C LEU A 115 -0.90 16.96 11.39
N SER A 116 -2.15 16.56 11.09
CA SER A 116 -2.50 15.93 9.83
C SER A 116 -2.18 16.83 8.63
N ASP A 117 -2.50 18.12 8.72
CA ASP A 117 -2.25 19.09 7.67
C ASP A 117 -0.74 19.31 7.47
N GLN A 118 0.06 19.32 8.55
CA GLN A 118 1.52 19.38 8.47
C GLN A 118 2.11 18.13 7.79
N VAL A 119 1.63 16.94 8.13
CA VAL A 119 2.06 15.69 7.46
C VAL A 119 1.73 15.76 5.97
N ASN A 120 0.51 16.16 5.60
CA ASN A 120 0.11 16.33 4.21
C ASN A 120 0.99 17.35 3.47
N GLN A 121 1.36 18.45 4.13
CA GLN A 121 2.26 19.44 3.56
C GLN A 121 3.66 18.87 3.31
N ILE A 122 4.20 18.08 4.24
CA ILE A 122 5.49 17.37 4.06
C ILE A 122 5.41 16.40 2.87
N HIS A 123 4.30 15.68 2.73
CA HIS A 123 4.08 14.79 1.58
C HIS A 123 4.14 15.55 0.25
N LEU A 124 3.45 16.69 0.15
CA LEU A 124 3.45 17.53 -1.05
C LEU A 124 4.84 18.11 -1.32
N GLU A 125 5.52 18.60 -0.30
CA GLU A 125 6.87 19.16 -0.40
C GLU A 125 7.86 18.09 -0.88
N LEU A 126 7.86 16.90 -0.29
CA LEU A 126 8.68 15.77 -0.74
C LEU A 126 8.36 15.37 -2.18
N ALA A 127 7.09 15.29 -2.56
CA ALA A 127 6.69 14.95 -3.91
C ALA A 127 7.23 15.97 -4.94
N HIS A 128 7.10 17.26 -4.64
CA HIS A 128 7.62 18.34 -5.49
C HIS A 128 9.15 18.34 -5.53
N GLN A 129 9.80 18.20 -4.38
CA GLN A 129 11.25 18.22 -4.24
C GLN A 129 11.90 17.05 -5.00
N ILE A 130 11.43 15.82 -4.76
CA ILE A 130 11.96 14.63 -5.44
C ILE A 130 11.70 14.73 -6.95
N SER A 131 10.50 15.13 -7.37
CA SER A 131 10.20 15.32 -8.80
C SER A 131 11.11 16.38 -9.44
N GLY A 132 11.42 17.45 -8.71
CA GLY A 132 12.35 18.49 -9.13
C GLY A 132 13.78 17.96 -9.29
N ASP A 133 14.27 17.24 -8.29
CA ASP A 133 15.62 16.64 -8.30
C ASP A 133 15.79 15.65 -9.47
N PHE A 134 14.76 14.85 -9.76
CA PHE A 134 14.75 13.99 -10.95
C PHE A 134 14.80 14.81 -12.25
N ARG A 135 14.00 15.87 -12.38
CA ARG A 135 14.00 16.72 -13.57
C ARG A 135 15.34 17.41 -13.77
N GLU A 136 15.97 17.89 -12.71
CA GLU A 136 17.30 18.49 -12.76
C GLU A 136 18.36 17.46 -13.17
N ALA A 137 18.32 16.26 -12.59
CA ALA A 137 19.25 15.18 -12.90
C ALA A 137 19.19 14.73 -14.37
N PHE A 138 17.99 14.56 -14.93
CA PHE A 138 17.80 13.97 -16.25
C PHE A 138 17.50 14.98 -17.38
N SER A 139 17.17 16.23 -17.06
CA SER A 139 16.88 17.28 -18.05
C SER A 139 17.64 18.59 -17.81
N GLY A 140 18.46 18.66 -16.75
CA GLY A 140 19.32 19.80 -16.48
C GLY A 140 20.54 19.89 -17.41
N PRO A 141 21.36 20.94 -17.28
CA PRO A 141 22.53 21.19 -18.11
C PRO A 141 23.53 20.02 -18.13
N ASN A 142 23.62 19.28 -17.02
CA ASN A 142 24.55 18.18 -16.82
C ASN A 142 23.96 16.79 -17.08
N ALA A 143 22.74 16.70 -17.62
CA ALA A 143 22.02 15.43 -17.80
C ALA A 143 22.78 14.38 -18.62
N LYS A 144 23.60 14.80 -19.58
CA LYS A 144 24.41 13.90 -20.43
C LYS A 144 25.51 13.16 -19.67
N HIS A 145 25.93 13.69 -18.52
CA HIS A 145 26.96 13.10 -17.67
C HIS A 145 26.38 12.59 -16.34
N PHE A 146 25.05 12.50 -16.25
CA PHE A 146 24.40 12.05 -15.04
C PHE A 146 24.76 10.58 -14.75
N THR A 147 25.32 10.36 -13.57
CA THR A 147 25.51 9.02 -13.00
C THR A 147 24.47 8.82 -11.90
N PRO A 148 23.72 7.71 -11.92
CA PRO A 148 22.79 7.38 -10.85
C PRO A 148 23.51 7.43 -9.50
N ASN A 149 22.90 8.14 -8.55
CA ASN A 149 23.46 8.35 -7.24
C ASN A 149 22.57 7.70 -6.17
N LYS A 150 23.17 7.45 -5.01
CA LYS A 150 22.48 6.85 -3.87
C LYS A 150 21.28 7.69 -3.41
N GLN A 151 21.40 9.02 -3.48
CA GLN A 151 20.36 9.95 -3.03
C GLN A 151 19.06 9.80 -3.83
N LEU A 152 19.12 9.66 -5.15
CA LEU A 152 17.93 9.48 -5.98
C LEU A 152 17.34 8.07 -5.85
N ALA A 153 18.17 7.06 -5.61
CA ALA A 153 17.68 5.71 -5.29
C ALA A 153 16.91 5.71 -3.96
N GLU A 154 17.44 6.38 -2.93
CA GLU A 154 16.74 6.59 -1.67
C GLU A 154 15.46 7.41 -1.84
N ALA A 155 15.46 8.41 -2.73
CA ALA A 155 14.28 9.18 -3.07
C ALA A 155 13.16 8.30 -3.67
N CYS A 156 13.49 7.29 -4.47
CA CYS A 156 12.49 6.32 -4.96
C CYS A 156 11.83 5.54 -3.82
N LEU A 157 12.56 5.24 -2.74
CA LEU A 157 11.98 4.58 -1.57
C LEU A 157 10.96 5.49 -0.88
N VAL A 158 11.27 6.78 -0.76
CA VAL A 158 10.32 7.79 -0.24
C VAL A 158 9.09 7.88 -1.14
N VAL A 159 9.26 7.95 -2.47
CA VAL A 159 8.14 7.99 -3.43
C VAL A 159 7.25 6.75 -3.35
N SER A 160 7.81 5.60 -2.98
CA SER A 160 7.04 4.36 -2.79
C SER A 160 6.12 4.41 -1.55
N ILE A 161 6.44 5.27 -0.59
CA ILE A 161 5.63 5.52 0.62
C ILE A 161 4.59 6.62 0.38
N LEU A 162 4.93 7.61 -0.46
CA LEU A 162 4.03 8.68 -0.87
C LEU A 162 2.83 8.13 -1.68
N ASP A 163 1.90 9.03 -2.01
CA ASP A 163 0.73 8.67 -2.81
C ASP A 163 1.10 8.06 -4.16
N SER A 164 0.36 7.02 -4.55
CA SER A 164 0.51 6.34 -5.84
C SER A 164 0.47 7.29 -7.05
N LYS A 165 -0.18 8.45 -6.93
CA LYS A 165 -0.20 9.49 -7.96
C LYS A 165 1.21 10.05 -8.23
N VAL A 166 2.00 10.31 -7.19
CA VAL A 166 3.36 10.85 -7.32
C VAL A 166 4.25 9.86 -8.09
N LYS A 167 4.21 8.58 -7.71
CA LYS A 167 4.91 7.50 -8.43
C LYS A 167 4.49 7.44 -9.90
N ARG A 168 3.18 7.48 -10.20
CA ARG A 168 2.66 7.46 -11.58
C ARG A 168 3.11 8.65 -12.41
N ASP A 169 3.02 9.87 -11.86
CA ASP A 169 3.39 11.09 -12.57
C ASP A 169 4.90 11.14 -12.86
N LEU A 170 5.72 10.73 -11.88
CA LEU A 170 7.17 10.59 -12.04
C LEU A 170 7.52 9.57 -13.12
N LEU A 171 6.95 8.35 -13.04
CA LEU A 171 7.20 7.29 -14.01
C LEU A 171 6.75 7.69 -15.42
N LYS A 172 5.57 8.31 -15.56
CA LYS A 172 5.05 8.77 -16.84
C LYS A 172 6.00 9.78 -17.50
N TRP A 173 6.47 10.76 -16.73
CA TRP A 173 7.45 11.72 -17.22
C TRP A 173 8.77 11.05 -17.61
N PHE A 174 9.29 10.18 -16.74
CA PHE A 174 10.58 9.52 -16.96
C PHE A 174 10.56 8.59 -18.18
N ILE A 175 9.52 7.78 -18.35
CA ILE A 175 9.35 6.90 -19.51
C ILE A 175 9.21 7.72 -20.79
N GLY A 176 8.48 8.84 -20.75
CA GLY A 176 8.39 9.76 -21.88
C GLY A 176 9.75 10.34 -22.27
N LEU A 177 10.61 10.63 -21.29
CA LEU A 177 11.98 11.07 -21.54
C LEU A 177 12.81 9.95 -22.20
N GLN A 178 12.75 8.73 -21.69
CA GLN A 178 13.47 7.57 -22.24
C GLN A 178 13.08 7.28 -23.70
N LEU A 179 11.80 7.41 -24.03
CA LEU A 179 11.28 7.14 -25.39
C LEU A 179 11.32 8.36 -26.32
N SER A 180 11.84 9.50 -25.88
CA SER A 180 11.91 10.72 -26.70
C SER A 180 12.77 10.53 -27.97
N GLU A 181 13.92 9.87 -27.84
CA GLU A 181 14.80 9.54 -28.97
C GLU A 181 14.10 8.58 -29.95
N TYR A 182 13.42 7.55 -29.43
CA TYR A 182 12.62 6.64 -30.25
C TYR A 182 11.57 7.39 -31.07
N CYS A 183 10.83 8.28 -30.40
CA CYS A 183 9.84 9.11 -31.03
C CYS A 183 10.45 9.94 -32.16
N HIS A 184 11.68 10.44 -32.04
CA HIS A 184 12.35 11.22 -33.08
C HIS A 184 12.88 10.35 -34.26
N LEU A 185 13.50 9.22 -33.95
CA LEU A 185 14.11 8.33 -34.95
C LEU A 185 13.08 7.68 -35.89
N PHE A 186 11.86 7.49 -35.41
CA PHE A 186 10.82 6.76 -36.14
C PHE A 186 9.56 7.59 -36.42
N GLN A 187 9.70 8.92 -36.46
CA GLN A 187 8.66 9.83 -36.94
C GLN A 187 8.31 9.53 -38.39
N GLU A 188 7.10 9.90 -38.80
CA GLU A 188 6.54 9.61 -40.12
C GLU A 188 7.42 10.04 -41.31
N ASN A 189 8.21 11.11 -41.16
CA ASN A 189 9.09 11.63 -42.19
C ASN A 189 10.45 10.90 -42.30
N GLN A 190 10.73 9.96 -41.40
CA GLN A 190 12.00 9.23 -41.38
C GLN A 190 11.94 7.97 -42.24
N ASP A 191 13.02 7.71 -42.99
CA ASP A 191 13.14 6.51 -43.85
C ASP A 191 13.09 5.20 -43.05
N SER A 192 13.33 5.23 -41.74
CA SER A 192 13.27 4.06 -40.87
C SER A 192 11.87 3.80 -40.29
N ALA A 193 10.90 4.67 -40.55
CA ALA A 193 9.59 4.60 -39.92
C ALA A 193 8.64 3.58 -40.57
N TRP A 194 8.86 3.25 -41.85
CA TRP A 194 7.99 2.36 -42.61
C TRP A 194 8.11 0.89 -42.18
N LEU A 195 7.07 0.11 -42.52
CA LEU A 195 6.87 -1.28 -42.10
C LEU A 195 7.98 -2.23 -42.54
N ASP A 196 8.65 -1.96 -43.66
CA ASP A 196 9.77 -2.75 -44.18
C ASP A 196 10.95 -2.82 -43.20
N LYS A 197 11.05 -1.84 -42.29
CA LYS A 197 12.11 -1.72 -41.28
C LYS A 197 11.59 -1.93 -39.85
N ILE A 198 10.49 -2.65 -39.67
CA ILE A 198 9.91 -2.94 -38.33
C ILE A 198 10.95 -3.55 -37.36
N ASP A 199 11.86 -4.38 -37.86
CA ASP A 199 12.95 -4.98 -37.07
C ASP A 199 13.83 -3.94 -36.38
N ARG A 200 14.02 -2.75 -36.99
CA ARG A 200 14.81 -1.66 -36.40
C ARG A 200 14.16 -1.11 -35.14
N ARG A 201 12.82 -1.02 -35.08
CA ARG A 201 12.09 -0.56 -33.88
C ARG A 201 12.31 -1.55 -32.73
N TYR A 202 12.20 -2.85 -33.00
CA TYR A 202 12.41 -3.89 -31.99
C TYR A 202 13.87 -4.00 -31.55
N ALA A 203 14.82 -3.88 -32.47
CA ALA A 203 16.24 -3.85 -32.15
C ALA A 203 16.60 -2.62 -31.30
N TRP A 204 16.00 -1.45 -31.62
CA TRP A 204 16.17 -0.24 -30.82
C TRP A 204 15.73 -0.47 -29.37
N LEU A 205 14.52 -1.01 -29.16
CA LEU A 205 14.03 -1.26 -27.80
C LEU A 205 14.94 -2.23 -27.03
N LYS A 206 15.35 -3.34 -27.65
CA LYS A 206 16.22 -4.33 -26.99
C LYS A 206 17.53 -3.69 -26.51
N ARG A 207 18.17 -2.89 -27.36
CA ARG A 207 19.40 -2.17 -27.01
C ARG A 207 19.13 -1.15 -25.90
N HIS A 208 18.06 -0.36 -26.04
CA HIS A 208 17.70 0.66 -25.06
C HIS A 208 17.40 0.07 -23.68
N LEU A 209 16.69 -1.07 -23.59
CA LEU A 209 16.44 -1.75 -22.32
C LEU A 209 17.72 -2.25 -21.66
N LEU A 210 18.67 -2.79 -22.43
CA LEU A 210 19.97 -3.20 -21.89
C LEU A 210 20.76 -2.01 -21.35
N GLU A 211 20.83 -0.91 -22.10
CA GLU A 211 21.51 0.31 -21.66
C GLU A 211 20.83 0.94 -20.44
N PHE A 212 19.50 0.89 -20.38
CA PHE A 212 18.72 1.37 -19.25
C PHE A 212 18.98 0.53 -18.00
N GLU A 213 18.94 -0.80 -18.10
CA GLU A 213 19.14 -1.71 -16.96
C GLU A 213 20.56 -1.62 -16.41
N ASP A 214 21.56 -1.52 -17.30
CA ASP A 214 22.96 -1.36 -16.92
C ASP A 214 23.19 -0.03 -16.18
N LYS A 215 22.62 1.07 -16.68
CA LYS A 215 22.79 2.40 -16.09
C LYS A 215 21.93 2.60 -14.84
N PHE A 216 20.63 2.33 -14.93
CA PHE A 216 19.63 2.78 -13.95
C PHE A 216 18.93 1.64 -13.21
N GLY A 217 19.23 0.37 -13.51
CA GLY A 217 18.52 -0.78 -12.94
C GLY A 217 18.55 -0.82 -11.40
N LEU A 218 19.67 -0.40 -10.79
CA LEU A 218 19.82 -0.36 -9.33
C LEU A 218 19.22 0.87 -8.65
N MET A 219 18.84 1.89 -9.43
CA MET A 219 18.29 3.13 -8.90
C MET A 219 16.81 3.01 -8.55
N PHE A 220 16.05 2.25 -9.35
CA PHE A 220 14.62 2.08 -9.15
C PHE A 220 14.31 0.79 -8.36
N PRO A 221 13.32 0.81 -7.45
CA PRO A 221 12.84 -0.39 -6.80
C PRO A 221 12.33 -1.43 -7.81
N PRO A 222 12.60 -2.72 -7.61
CA PRO A 222 12.27 -3.77 -8.59
C PRO A 222 10.75 -3.90 -8.81
N ASP A 223 9.93 -3.64 -7.79
CA ASP A 223 8.46 -3.65 -7.87
C ASP A 223 7.89 -2.53 -8.77
N TRP A 224 8.71 -1.54 -9.15
CA TRP A 224 8.27 -0.50 -10.08
C TRP A 224 8.19 -1.02 -11.52
N ALA A 225 8.88 -2.12 -11.82
CA ALA A 225 8.90 -2.79 -13.13
C ALA A 225 9.16 -1.81 -14.30
N VAL A 226 10.13 -0.90 -14.12
CA VAL A 226 10.34 0.24 -15.05
C VAL A 226 10.65 -0.23 -16.48
N SER A 227 11.47 -1.27 -16.66
CA SER A 227 11.75 -1.87 -17.98
C SER A 227 10.48 -2.36 -18.69
N GLU A 228 9.55 -2.95 -17.93
CA GLU A 228 8.27 -3.42 -18.46
C GLU A 228 7.40 -2.22 -18.84
N ARG A 229 7.33 -1.17 -18.01
CA ARG A 229 6.56 0.05 -18.33
C ARG A 229 7.09 0.79 -19.56
N ILE A 230 8.43 0.85 -19.74
CA ILE A 230 9.06 1.38 -20.96
C ILE A 230 8.60 0.56 -22.17
N THR A 231 8.58 -0.77 -22.05
CA THR A 231 8.16 -1.69 -23.11
C THR A 231 6.69 -1.49 -23.47
N VAL A 232 5.80 -1.40 -22.48
CA VAL A 232 4.37 -1.15 -22.69
C VAL A 232 4.14 0.16 -23.42
N GLU A 233 4.78 1.24 -22.98
CA GLU A 233 4.63 2.55 -23.61
C GLU A 233 5.23 2.58 -25.02
N PHE A 234 6.38 1.91 -25.24
CA PHE A 234 6.93 1.70 -26.58
C PHE A 234 5.93 0.97 -27.49
N CYS A 235 5.28 -0.08 -27.02
CA CYS A 235 4.26 -0.82 -27.78
C CYS A 235 3.05 0.08 -28.11
N ASN A 236 2.59 0.90 -27.16
CA ASN A 236 1.51 1.86 -27.37
C ASN A 236 1.83 2.89 -28.45
N ILE A 237 3.01 3.53 -28.35
CA ILE A 237 3.49 4.52 -29.34
C ILE A 237 3.64 3.85 -30.71
N THR A 238 4.27 2.67 -30.76
CA THR A 238 4.49 1.93 -32.01
C THR A 238 3.17 1.58 -32.69
N ARG A 239 2.19 1.06 -31.93
CA ARG A 239 0.86 0.76 -32.44
C ARG A 239 0.19 2.00 -33.04
N MET A 240 0.22 3.12 -32.30
CA MET A 240 -0.39 4.37 -32.73
C MET A 240 0.26 4.90 -34.02
N GLU A 241 1.59 4.97 -34.07
CA GLU A 241 2.33 5.52 -35.22
C GLU A 241 2.22 4.63 -36.46
N LEU A 242 2.32 3.30 -36.29
CA LEU A 242 2.13 2.37 -37.42
C LEU A 242 0.70 2.43 -37.96
N SER A 243 -0.31 2.56 -37.09
CA SER A 243 -1.71 2.70 -37.53
C SER A 243 -1.90 3.95 -38.40
N LYS A 244 -1.31 5.09 -38.00
CA LYS A 244 -1.35 6.33 -38.78
C LYS A 244 -0.62 6.19 -40.12
N LEU A 245 0.57 5.60 -40.11
CA LEU A 245 1.39 5.38 -41.31
C LEU A 245 0.69 4.48 -42.33
N MET A 246 0.14 3.36 -41.87
CA MET A 246 -0.57 2.40 -42.70
C MET A 246 -1.85 3.00 -43.30
N ALA A 247 -2.55 3.86 -42.56
CA ALA A 247 -3.73 4.55 -43.07
C ALA A 247 -3.39 5.49 -44.25
N LYS A 248 -2.23 6.16 -44.21
CA LYS A 248 -1.79 7.10 -45.24
C LYS A 248 -1.22 6.42 -46.48
N ARG A 249 -0.43 5.35 -46.31
CA ARG A 249 0.26 4.64 -47.40
C ARG A 249 -0.41 3.31 -47.73
N ARG A 250 -1.74 3.28 -47.77
CA ARG A 250 -2.52 2.05 -47.94
C ARG A 250 -2.23 1.34 -49.28
N SER A 251 -1.90 2.09 -50.33
CA SER A 251 -1.51 1.57 -51.64
C SER A 251 -0.19 0.80 -51.63
N ASP A 252 0.70 1.13 -50.68
CA ASP A 252 2.06 0.62 -50.64
C ASP A 252 2.15 -0.66 -49.79
N ILE A 253 1.01 -1.16 -49.31
CA ILE A 253 0.89 -2.35 -48.48
C ILE A 253 0.60 -3.55 -49.39
N ASP A 254 1.57 -4.45 -49.51
CA ASP A 254 1.38 -5.75 -50.15
C ASP A 254 1.35 -6.91 -49.14
N VAL A 255 0.90 -8.08 -49.61
CA VAL A 255 0.77 -9.28 -48.77
C VAL A 255 2.12 -9.76 -48.24
N LYS A 256 3.21 -9.64 -49.01
CA LYS A 256 4.55 -10.10 -48.60
C LYS A 256 5.07 -9.25 -47.44
N LEU A 257 4.90 -7.93 -47.54
CA LEU A 257 5.24 -6.97 -46.50
C LEU A 257 4.46 -7.25 -45.22
N LEU A 258 3.14 -7.49 -45.31
CA LEU A 258 2.33 -7.81 -44.14
C LEU A 258 2.73 -9.13 -43.48
N LEU A 259 2.96 -10.19 -44.26
CA LEU A 259 3.44 -11.47 -43.72
C LEU A 259 4.79 -11.32 -43.02
N PHE A 260 5.71 -10.55 -43.61
CA PHE A 260 6.98 -10.22 -42.99
C PHE A 260 6.79 -9.51 -41.64
N VAL A 261 5.98 -8.44 -41.61
CA VAL A 261 5.73 -7.67 -40.39
C VAL A 261 5.09 -8.54 -39.31
N ILE A 262 4.03 -9.28 -39.63
CA ILE A 262 3.33 -10.15 -38.67
C ILE A 262 4.28 -11.18 -38.07
N GLN A 263 5.11 -11.81 -38.89
CA GLN A 263 6.09 -12.79 -38.40
C GLN A 263 7.11 -12.14 -37.46
N ARG A 264 7.62 -10.94 -37.78
CA ARG A 264 8.57 -10.23 -36.92
C ARG A 264 7.94 -9.75 -35.62
N THR A 265 6.74 -9.20 -35.67
CA THR A 265 5.97 -8.75 -34.50
C THR A 265 5.66 -9.93 -33.58
N SER A 266 5.17 -11.04 -34.13
CA SER A 266 4.86 -12.25 -33.34
C SER A 266 6.11 -12.80 -32.62
N ASN A 267 7.26 -12.86 -33.30
CA ASN A 267 8.51 -13.27 -32.67
C ASN A 267 8.94 -12.32 -31.54
N PHE A 268 8.71 -11.02 -31.71
CA PHE A 268 9.00 -10.00 -30.71
C PHE A 268 8.06 -10.10 -29.49
N GLU A 269 6.75 -10.25 -29.70
CA GLU A 269 5.76 -10.45 -28.64
C GLU A 269 6.03 -11.72 -27.82
N ASN A 270 6.43 -12.82 -28.48
CA ASN A 270 6.86 -14.05 -27.81
C ASN A 270 8.11 -13.83 -26.94
N LEU A 271 9.02 -12.95 -27.34
CA LEU A 271 10.18 -12.60 -26.52
C LEU A 271 9.76 -11.76 -25.31
N LEU A 272 8.86 -10.79 -25.48
CA LEU A 272 8.38 -9.94 -24.40
C LEU A 272 7.59 -10.73 -23.35
N SER A 273 6.68 -11.61 -23.78
CA SER A 273 5.87 -12.45 -22.88
C SER A 273 6.69 -13.44 -22.06
N ARG A 274 7.87 -13.85 -22.54
CA ARG A 274 8.81 -14.67 -21.75
C ARG A 274 9.64 -13.84 -20.78
N ARG A 275 9.87 -12.57 -21.08
CA ARG A 275 10.72 -11.67 -20.28
C ARG A 275 9.96 -11.00 -19.13
N PHE A 276 8.71 -10.63 -19.36
CA PHE A 276 7.91 -9.81 -18.45
C PHE A 276 6.72 -10.57 -17.90
N THR A 277 6.30 -10.22 -16.68
CA THR A 277 5.20 -10.90 -15.99
C THR A 277 3.83 -10.37 -16.41
N GLY A 278 3.76 -9.13 -16.93
CA GLY A 278 2.52 -8.49 -17.36
C GLY A 278 1.85 -7.65 -16.26
N ILE A 279 2.47 -7.49 -15.09
CA ILE A 279 1.92 -6.75 -13.95
C ILE A 279 1.60 -5.29 -14.30
N THR A 280 2.30 -4.70 -15.27
CA THR A 280 2.12 -3.30 -15.65
C THR A 280 0.95 -3.06 -16.60
N LEU A 281 0.40 -4.12 -17.20
CA LEU A 281 -0.77 -4.05 -18.07
C LEU A 281 -2.08 -3.93 -17.25
N GLU A 282 -2.15 -4.60 -16.10
CA GLU A 282 -3.32 -4.59 -15.20
C GLU A 282 -3.56 -3.21 -14.55
N ASP A 283 -2.49 -2.47 -14.27
CA ASP A 283 -2.52 -1.11 -13.71
C ASP A 283 -3.28 -0.11 -14.59
N VAL A 284 -3.30 -0.33 -15.91
CA VAL A 284 -3.98 0.56 -16.88
C VAL A 284 -5.49 0.33 -16.84
N ASP A 285 -5.93 -0.93 -16.72
CA ASP A 285 -7.36 -1.29 -16.71
C ASP A 285 -8.06 -0.97 -15.38
N GLY A 286 -7.34 -1.01 -14.25
CA GLY A 286 -7.90 -0.63 -12.94
C GLY A 286 -8.35 0.84 -12.83
N SER A 287 -7.78 1.72 -13.67
CA SER A 287 -8.18 3.13 -13.76
C SER A 287 -9.43 3.36 -14.65
N SER A 288 -9.65 2.48 -15.61
CA SER A 288 -10.82 2.51 -16.53
C SER A 288 -12.07 1.88 -15.88
N LEU A 289 -11.89 0.91 -14.98
CA LEU A 289 -12.99 0.31 -14.20
C LEU A 289 -13.54 1.26 -13.12
N LYS A 290 -12.68 2.06 -12.47
CA LYS A 290 -13.14 3.03 -11.45
C LYS A 290 -13.89 4.23 -12.03
N SER A 291 -13.68 4.60 -13.30
CA SER A 291 -14.45 5.67 -13.94
C SER A 291 -15.87 5.23 -14.33
N LYS A 292 -16.08 3.94 -14.60
CA LYS A 292 -17.42 3.38 -14.90
C LYS A 292 -18.27 3.12 -13.66
N ILE A 293 -17.66 2.90 -12.50
CA ILE A 293 -18.41 2.64 -11.25
C ILE A 293 -18.96 3.93 -10.62
N ASN A 294 -18.39 5.10 -10.93
CA ASN A 294 -18.89 6.40 -10.45
C ASN A 294 -19.91 7.07 -11.38
N GLN A 295 -20.45 6.35 -12.37
CA GLN A 295 -21.50 6.84 -13.28
C GLN A 295 -22.74 5.93 -13.33
N VAL A 296 -22.94 5.09 -12.31
CA VAL A 296 -24.20 4.34 -12.12
C VAL A 296 -24.79 4.68 -10.77
#